data_AF-A0A396Q2V2-F1
#
_entry.id   AF-A0A396Q2V2-F1
#
_cell.length_a   1.000
_cell.length_b   1.000
_cell.length_c   1.000
_cell.angle_alpha   90.00
_cell.angle_beta   90.00
_cell.angle_gamma   90.00
#
_symmetry.space_group_name_H-M   'P 1'
#
loop_
_entity.id
_entity.type
_entity.pdbx_description
1 polymer ?
#
loop_
_entity_poly.entity_id
_entity_poly.type
_entity_poly.pdbx_seq_one_letter_code
_entity_poly.pdbx_strand_id
1 'polypeptide(L)'
;MMKMTSAYANKLLKSLSDEKSYWEAKEVASRTYVSAVGEEPVIPEYDYSAVSETLKEIDQKTVIIKHALNLANATAKIMVGDTEMSVDSILVRMAQLNSRKATLDAMRKCLPKMRESSHAFSSRNAVPEYRYTNYDPELVKQDYERISGEIMEMQIALDRYNQTFLFEADI
;
A
#
# COMPACT_ATOMS: atom_id res chain seq x y z
N MET A 1 1.25 3.89 27.76
CA MET A 1 2.37 4.19 26.83
C MET A 1 3.26 2.97 26.54
N MET A 2 3.14 2.44 25.33
CA MET A 2 3.92 1.33 24.79
C MET A 2 4.87 1.84 23.70
N LYS A 3 6.15 1.42 23.74
CA LYS A 3 7.13 1.69 22.68
C LYS A 3 7.08 0.61 21.61
N MET A 4 7.00 1.01 20.35
CA MET A 4 6.95 0.08 19.23
C MET A 4 7.58 0.64 17.96
N THR A 5 7.97 -0.26 17.06
CA THR A 5 8.40 0.09 15.71
C THR A 5 7.22 0.19 14.76
N SER A 6 7.38 0.88 13.63
CA SER A 6 6.36 0.91 12.57
C SER A 6 6.02 -0.49 12.07
N ALA A 7 7.01 -1.38 11.95
CA ALA A 7 6.77 -2.77 11.60
C ALA A 7 5.92 -3.51 12.65
N TYR A 8 6.19 -3.31 13.94
CA TYR A 8 5.39 -3.92 15.00
C TYR A 8 3.98 -3.35 15.05
N ALA A 9 3.83 -2.03 14.95
CA ALA A 9 2.54 -1.35 14.94
C ALA A 9 1.64 -1.87 13.82
N ASN A 10 2.17 -2.05 12.61
CA ASN A 10 1.41 -2.63 11.49
C ASN A 10 0.97 -4.08 11.75
N LYS A 11 1.79 -4.89 12.42
CA LYS A 11 1.41 -6.25 12.83
C LYS A 11 0.30 -6.22 13.89
N LEU A 12 0.40 -5.31 14.86
CA LEU A 12 -0.62 -5.13 15.89
C LEU A 12 -1.96 -4.66 15.29
N LEU A 13 -1.91 -3.70 14.36
CA LEU A 13 -3.09 -3.26 13.60
C LEU A 13 -3.72 -4.40 12.81
N LYS A 14 -2.91 -5.28 12.21
CA LYS A 14 -3.42 -6.47 11.52
C LYS A 14 -4.10 -7.43 12.49
N SER A 15 -3.48 -7.70 13.64
CA SER A 15 -4.08 -8.53 14.70
C SER A 15 -5.41 -7.97 15.20
N LEU A 16 -5.50 -6.66 15.46
CA LEU A 16 -6.74 -5.99 15.88
C LEU A 16 -7.82 -6.06 14.79
N SER A 17 -7.43 -5.93 13.52
CA SER A 17 -8.36 -6.09 12.39
C SER A 17 -8.91 -7.51 12.29
N ASP A 18 -8.06 -8.52 12.51
CA ASP A 18 -8.46 -9.93 12.47
C ASP A 18 -9.38 -10.26 13.65
N GLU A 19 -9.07 -9.74 14.85
CA GLU A 19 -9.90 -9.87 16.05
C GLU A 19 -11.27 -9.19 15.87
N LYS A 20 -11.30 -7.97 15.33
CA LYS A 20 -12.54 -7.28 14.98
C LYS A 20 -13.39 -8.11 14.02
N SER A 21 -12.78 -8.63 12.98
CA SER A 21 -13.47 -9.46 11.97
C SER A 21 -14.07 -10.73 12.60
N TYR A 22 -13.35 -11.33 13.56
CA TYR A 22 -13.86 -12.47 14.32
C TYR A 22 -15.12 -12.10 15.13
N TRP A 23 -15.09 -10.98 15.86
CA TRP A 23 -16.23 -10.55 16.67
C TRP A 23 -17.44 -10.15 15.82
N GLU A 24 -17.22 -9.46 14.70
CA GLU A 24 -18.28 -9.13 13.75
C GLU A 24 -18.90 -10.40 13.15
N ALA A 25 -18.08 -11.40 12.79
CA ALA A 25 -18.58 -12.68 12.28
C ALA A 25 -19.37 -13.45 13.35
N LYS A 26 -18.89 -13.46 14.60
CA LYS A 26 -19.59 -14.07 15.74
C LYS A 26 -20.93 -13.37 16.00
N GLU A 27 -20.96 -12.05 15.94
CA GLU A 27 -22.20 -11.26 16.08
C GLU A 27 -23.20 -11.60 14.99
N VAL A 28 -22.76 -11.63 13.72
CA VAL A 28 -23.63 -12.00 12.60
C VAL A 28 -24.21 -13.40 12.75
N ALA A 29 -23.42 -14.36 13.23
CA ALA A 29 -23.83 -15.73 13.41
C ALA A 29 -24.80 -15.93 14.60
N SER A 30 -24.65 -15.15 15.67
CA SER A 30 -25.37 -15.39 16.94
C SER A 30 -26.52 -14.42 17.21
N ARG A 31 -26.63 -13.30 16.48
CA ARG A 31 -27.63 -12.23 16.73
C ARG A 31 -29.09 -12.64 16.52
N THR A 32 -29.34 -13.71 15.77
CA THR A 32 -30.69 -14.21 15.47
C THR A 32 -30.70 -15.72 15.45
N TYR A 33 -31.82 -16.33 15.84
CA TYR A 33 -32.04 -17.76 15.70
C TYR A 33 -33.38 -18.02 15.02
N VAL A 34 -33.50 -19.19 14.40
CA VAL A 34 -34.72 -19.66 13.73
C VAL A 34 -35.24 -20.87 14.49
N SER A 35 -36.54 -20.92 14.73
CA SER A 35 -37.21 -22.04 15.39
C SER A 35 -38.48 -22.39 14.63
N ALA A 36 -38.70 -23.69 14.42
CA ALA A 36 -39.92 -24.21 13.82
C ALA A 36 -41.04 -24.27 14.86
N VAL A 37 -42.29 -24.07 14.41
CA VAL A 37 -43.45 -24.12 15.29
C VAL A 37 -43.61 -25.54 15.85
N GLY A 38 -43.50 -25.68 17.17
CA GLY A 38 -43.64 -26.96 17.88
C GLY A 38 -42.32 -27.65 18.22
N GLU A 39 -41.17 -27.08 17.86
CA GLU A 39 -39.84 -27.57 18.26
C GLU A 39 -39.21 -26.68 19.35
N GLU A 40 -38.33 -27.26 20.19
CA GLU A 40 -37.56 -26.47 21.14
C GLU A 40 -36.52 -25.62 20.42
N PRO A 41 -36.52 -24.28 20.61
CA PRO A 41 -35.56 -23.39 19.96
C PRO A 41 -34.15 -23.59 20.51
N VAL A 42 -33.17 -23.72 19.61
CA VAL A 42 -31.75 -23.64 19.98
C VAL A 42 -31.30 -22.18 19.89
N ILE A 43 -31.18 -21.53 21.04
CA ILE A 43 -30.81 -20.12 21.14
C ILE A 43 -29.28 -20.01 21.27
N PRO A 44 -28.57 -19.34 20.34
CA PRO A 44 -27.14 -19.08 20.45
C PRO A 44 -26.81 -18.21 21.66
N GLU A 45 -25.66 -18.46 22.29
CA GLU A 45 -25.13 -17.58 23.34
C GLU A 45 -24.63 -16.27 22.71
N TYR A 46 -25.31 -15.17 23.03
CA TYR A 46 -25.00 -13.84 22.51
C TYR A 46 -25.36 -12.75 23.54
N ASP A 47 -24.36 -11.92 23.89
CA ASP A 47 -24.54 -10.70 24.67
C ASP A 47 -24.12 -9.51 23.81
N TYR A 48 -25.11 -8.70 23.39
CA TYR A 48 -24.89 -7.50 22.61
C TYR A 48 -23.97 -6.50 23.32
N SER A 49 -24.12 -6.32 24.63
CA SER A 49 -23.37 -5.29 25.36
C SER A 49 -21.88 -5.67 25.42
N ALA A 50 -21.59 -6.93 25.74
CA ALA A 50 -20.22 -7.44 25.79
C ALA A 50 -19.53 -7.41 24.41
N VAL A 51 -20.24 -7.82 23.35
CA VAL A 51 -19.70 -7.78 21.98
C VAL A 51 -19.47 -6.34 21.52
N SER A 52 -20.43 -5.43 21.76
CA SER A 52 -20.32 -4.02 21.40
C SER A 52 -19.18 -3.32 22.15
N GLU A 53 -19.00 -3.61 23.44
CA GLU A 53 -17.90 -3.07 24.24
C GLU A 53 -16.54 -3.57 23.73
N THR A 54 -16.43 -4.86 23.43
CA THR A 54 -15.20 -5.45 22.87
C THR A 54 -14.83 -4.81 21.52
N LEU A 55 -15.81 -4.65 20.62
CA LEU A 55 -15.60 -3.98 19.33
C LEU A 55 -15.15 -2.52 19.51
N LYS A 56 -15.76 -1.79 20.46
CA LYS A 56 -15.41 -0.41 20.77
C LYS A 56 -13.99 -0.29 21.31
N GLU A 57 -13.55 -1.21 22.17
CA GLU A 57 -12.17 -1.25 22.66
C GLU A 57 -11.16 -1.49 21.53
N ILE A 58 -11.45 -2.45 20.63
CA ILE A 58 -10.60 -2.73 19.47
C ILE A 58 -10.49 -1.49 18.56
N ASP A 59 -11.62 -0.81 18.31
CA ASP A 59 -11.64 0.42 17.50
C ASP A 59 -10.85 1.55 18.17
N GLN A 60 -10.99 1.73 19.47
CA GLN A 60 -10.23 2.72 20.22
C GLN A 60 -8.72 2.46 20.15
N LYS A 61 -8.27 1.22 20.39
CA LYS A 61 -6.86 0.82 20.27
C LYS A 61 -6.34 1.08 18.85
N THR A 62 -7.15 0.76 17.83
CA THR A 62 -6.82 0.97 16.42
C THR A 62 -6.59 2.45 16.11
N VAL A 63 -7.44 3.35 16.61
CA VAL A 63 -7.31 4.80 16.42
C VAL A 63 -6.00 5.31 17.03
N ILE A 64 -5.71 4.90 18.27
CA ILE A 64 -4.50 5.32 18.99
C ILE A 64 -3.24 4.91 18.24
N ILE A 65 -3.14 3.64 17.82
CA ILE A 65 -1.97 3.14 17.08
C ILE A 65 -1.81 3.86 15.75
N LYS A 66 -2.90 4.01 14.97
CA LYS A 66 -2.83 4.69 13.66
C LYS A 66 -2.41 6.15 13.80
N HIS A 67 -2.93 6.84 14.81
CA HIS A 67 -2.56 8.23 15.05
C HIS A 67 -1.06 8.36 15.37
N ALA A 68 -0.56 7.54 16.31
CA ALA A 68 0.85 7.55 16.68
C ALA A 68 1.78 7.19 15.50
N LEU A 69 1.38 6.18 14.70
CA LEU A 69 2.12 5.78 13.50
C LEU A 69 2.16 6.90 12.45
N ASN A 70 1.03 7.55 12.18
CA ASN A 70 0.96 8.65 11.21
C ASN A 70 1.80 9.84 11.67
N LEU A 71 1.77 10.17 12.97
CA LEU A 71 2.62 11.21 13.54
C LEU A 71 4.11 10.86 13.39
N ALA A 72 4.50 9.63 13.68
CA ALA A 72 5.87 9.15 13.49
C ALA A 72 6.30 9.28 12.02
N ASN A 73 5.45 8.86 11.07
CA ASN A 73 5.74 8.95 9.64
C ASN A 73 5.90 10.40 9.15
N ALA A 74 4.99 11.29 9.58
CA ALA A 74 4.99 12.69 9.19
C ALA A 74 6.18 13.47 9.78
N THR A 75 6.64 13.10 10.97
CA THR A 75 7.75 13.79 11.67
C THR A 75 9.10 13.10 11.50
N ALA A 76 9.15 12.00 10.76
CA ALA A 76 10.37 11.26 10.49
C ALA A 76 11.42 12.15 9.80
N LYS A 77 12.67 11.93 10.16
CA LYS A 77 13.85 12.55 9.55
C LYS A 77 14.77 11.45 9.07
N ILE A 78 14.57 11.03 7.82
CA ILE A 78 15.28 9.93 7.19
C ILE A 78 16.23 10.51 6.14
N MET A 79 17.52 10.18 6.26
CA MET A 79 18.50 10.54 5.24
C MET A 79 18.44 9.55 4.08
N VAL A 80 18.15 10.05 2.88
CA VAL A 80 18.25 9.32 1.61
C VAL A 80 19.32 10.01 0.76
N GLY A 81 20.49 9.38 0.69
CA GLY A 81 21.70 10.05 0.19
C GLY A 81 21.98 11.30 1.02
N ASP A 82 22.06 12.45 0.36
CA ASP A 82 22.32 13.75 1.01
C ASP A 82 21.05 14.53 1.38
N THR A 83 19.86 13.95 1.20
CA THR A 83 18.58 14.64 1.43
C THR A 83 17.86 14.08 2.65
N GLU A 84 17.48 14.94 3.59
CA GLU A 84 16.56 14.60 4.69
C GLU A 84 15.11 14.61 4.16
N MET A 85 14.36 13.54 4.42
CA MET A 85 12.97 13.39 4.00
C MET A 85 12.14 12.72 5.11
N SER A 86 10.83 13.02 5.17
CA SER A 86 9.88 12.24 5.98
C SER A 86 9.46 10.96 5.24
N VAL A 87 8.82 10.03 5.96
CA VAL A 87 8.30 8.79 5.34
C VAL A 87 7.33 9.14 4.21
N ASP A 88 6.42 10.09 4.44
CA ASP A 88 5.43 10.50 3.45
C ASP A 88 6.07 11.10 2.20
N SER A 89 7.05 12.00 2.37
CA SER A 89 7.79 12.58 1.25
C SER A 89 8.54 11.53 0.43
N ILE A 90 9.12 10.52 1.09
CA ILE A 90 9.80 9.41 0.40
C ILE A 90 8.79 8.60 -0.41
N LEU A 91 7.64 8.22 0.18
CA LEU A 91 6.61 7.44 -0.51
C LEU A 91 6.08 8.17 -1.76
N VAL A 92 5.83 9.48 -1.67
CA VAL A 92 5.41 10.29 -2.82
C VAL A 92 6.51 10.35 -3.89
N ARG A 93 7.76 10.60 -3.50
CA ARG A 93 8.88 10.66 -4.46
C ARG A 93 9.11 9.31 -5.13
N MET A 94 9.03 8.21 -4.40
CA MET A 94 9.10 6.86 -4.96
C MET A 94 7.99 6.60 -5.97
N ALA A 95 6.75 7.03 -5.70
CA ALA A 95 5.65 6.87 -6.65
C ALA A 95 5.90 7.64 -7.97
N GLN A 96 6.41 8.88 -7.87
CA GLN A 96 6.79 9.69 -9.03
C GLN A 96 7.93 9.04 -9.83
N LEU A 97 8.97 8.57 -9.13
CA LEU A 97 10.11 7.89 -9.75
C LEU A 97 9.68 6.57 -10.41
N ASN A 98 8.80 5.79 -9.78
CA ASN A 98 8.26 4.55 -10.36
C ASN A 98 7.46 4.82 -11.63
N SER A 99 6.64 5.88 -11.65
CA SER A 99 5.93 6.30 -12.86
C SER A 99 6.89 6.65 -13.99
N ARG A 100 7.92 7.47 -13.71
CA ARG A 100 8.93 7.83 -14.71
C ARG A 100 9.75 6.62 -15.17
N LYS A 101 10.13 5.74 -14.26
CA LYS A 101 10.84 4.48 -14.54
C LYS A 101 10.05 3.61 -15.51
N ALA A 102 8.73 3.51 -15.34
CA ALA A 102 7.86 2.76 -16.27
C ALA A 102 7.86 3.38 -17.67
N THR A 103 7.80 4.72 -17.78
CA THR A 103 7.94 5.41 -19.07
C THR A 103 9.29 5.12 -19.74
N LEU A 104 10.38 5.23 -18.99
CA LEU A 104 11.73 4.96 -19.50
C LEU A 104 11.92 3.49 -19.90
N ASP A 105 11.30 2.57 -19.15
CA ASP A 105 11.31 1.15 -19.48
C ASP A 105 10.61 0.86 -20.80
N ALA A 106 9.50 1.54 -21.08
CA ALA A 106 8.83 1.47 -22.38
C ALA A 106 9.72 2.07 -23.49
N MET A 107 10.30 3.25 -23.25
CA MET A 107 11.15 3.95 -24.22
C MET A 107 12.41 3.15 -24.61
N ARG A 108 13.11 2.54 -23.65
CA ARG A 108 14.32 1.75 -23.92
C ARG A 108 14.05 0.45 -24.69
N LYS A 109 12.80 0.00 -24.71
CA LYS A 109 12.35 -1.20 -25.45
C LYS A 109 11.87 -0.88 -26.88
N CYS A 110 11.71 0.40 -27.24
CA CYS A 110 11.27 0.76 -28.58
C CYS A 110 12.38 0.48 -29.62
N LEU A 111 11.99 -0.10 -30.75
CA LEU A 111 12.89 -0.27 -31.88
C LEU A 111 13.12 1.08 -32.58
N PRO A 112 14.33 1.36 -33.10
CA PRO A 112 14.63 2.61 -33.80
C PRO A 112 13.71 2.92 -34.98
N LYS A 113 13.23 1.85 -35.64
CA LYS A 113 12.26 1.89 -36.72
C LYS A 113 11.28 0.75 -36.55
N MET A 114 9.99 1.04 -36.55
CA MET A 114 8.91 0.06 -36.49
C MET A 114 7.86 0.40 -37.54
N ARG A 115 7.30 -0.61 -38.21
CA ARG A 115 6.17 -0.39 -39.11
C ARG A 115 4.95 0.00 -38.29
N GLU A 116 4.31 1.11 -38.64
CA GLU A 116 3.04 1.49 -38.01
C GLU A 116 1.98 0.48 -38.48
N SER A 117 1.33 -0.19 -37.53
CA SER A 117 0.29 -1.14 -37.88
C SER A 117 -0.94 -0.39 -38.36
N SER A 118 -1.38 -0.71 -39.57
CA SER A 118 -2.59 -0.16 -40.15
C SER A 118 -3.77 -0.54 -39.25
N HIS A 119 -4.54 0.45 -38.81
CA HIS A 119 -5.76 0.20 -38.03
C HIS A 119 -6.76 -0.58 -38.87
N ALA A 120 -7.70 -1.30 -38.24
CA ALA A 120 -8.68 -2.18 -38.92
C ALA A 120 -9.52 -1.50 -40.02
N PHE A 121 -9.48 -0.16 -40.12
CA PHE A 121 -10.20 0.66 -41.10
C PHE A 121 -9.30 1.36 -42.13
N SER A 122 -8.01 1.01 -42.22
CA SER A 122 -7.11 1.60 -43.21
C SER A 122 -7.46 1.13 -44.63
N SER A 123 -7.56 2.08 -45.57
CA SER A 123 -7.81 1.85 -47.00
C SER A 123 -6.88 0.76 -47.57
N ARG A 124 -7.40 -0.08 -48.47
CA ARG A 124 -6.65 -1.15 -49.17
C ARG A 124 -5.40 -0.66 -49.93
N ASN A 125 -5.27 0.66 -50.15
CA ASN A 125 -4.14 1.30 -50.85
C ASN A 125 -3.29 2.21 -49.94
N ALA A 126 -3.37 2.07 -48.61
CA ALA A 126 -2.57 2.89 -47.70
C ALA A 126 -1.07 2.59 -47.85
N VAL A 127 -0.28 3.65 -48.08
CA VAL A 127 1.19 3.57 -48.15
C VAL A 127 1.73 3.13 -46.78
N PRO A 128 2.74 2.23 -46.70
CA PRO A 128 3.31 1.82 -45.43
C PRO A 128 3.87 3.00 -44.63
N GLU A 129 3.32 3.23 -43.44
CA GLU A 129 3.84 4.20 -42.48
C GLU A 129 4.83 3.53 -41.52
N TYR A 130 5.84 4.30 -41.09
CA TYR A 130 6.86 3.85 -40.15
C TYR A 130 7.00 4.85 -39.02
N ARG A 131 7.07 4.34 -37.79
CA ARG A 131 7.43 5.09 -36.60
C ARG A 131 8.92 4.99 -36.35
N TYR A 132 9.52 6.11 -36.00
CA TYR A 132 10.93 6.20 -35.66
C TYR A 132 11.09 6.75 -34.25
N THR A 133 12.09 6.27 -33.51
CA THR A 133 12.47 6.88 -32.23
C THR A 133 13.22 8.18 -32.48
N ASN A 134 12.90 9.23 -31.73
CA ASN A 134 13.49 10.57 -31.85
C ASN A 134 14.36 10.95 -30.64
N TYR A 135 14.89 9.96 -29.93
CA TYR A 135 15.70 10.10 -28.73
C TYR A 135 16.87 9.12 -28.76
N ASP A 136 17.88 9.37 -27.93
CA ASP A 136 19.02 8.46 -27.75
C ASP A 136 18.67 7.32 -26.78
N PRO A 137 18.66 6.05 -27.25
CA PRO A 137 18.37 4.90 -26.39
C PRO A 137 19.35 4.73 -25.22
N GLU A 138 20.62 5.12 -25.38
CA GLU A 138 21.63 4.99 -24.32
C GLU A 138 21.38 6.01 -23.20
N LEU A 139 20.98 7.25 -23.54
CA LEU A 139 20.57 8.23 -22.53
C LEU A 139 19.34 7.76 -21.74
N VAL A 140 18.34 7.18 -22.42
CA VAL A 140 17.15 6.62 -21.76
C VAL A 140 17.52 5.48 -20.82
N LYS A 141 18.46 4.62 -21.23
CA LYS A 141 18.95 3.52 -20.40
C LYS A 141 19.68 4.04 -19.15
N GLN A 142 20.56 5.02 -19.30
CA GLN A 142 21.27 5.64 -18.18
C GLN A 142 20.30 6.30 -17.19
N ASP A 143 19.30 7.04 -17.68
CA ASP A 143 18.26 7.64 -16.85
C ASP A 143 17.43 6.58 -16.12
N TYR A 144 17.10 5.47 -16.79
CA TYR A 144 16.39 4.36 -16.17
C TYR A 144 17.20 3.75 -15.01
N GLU A 145 18.49 3.50 -15.24
CA GLU A 145 19.39 2.91 -14.24
C GLU A 145 19.56 3.83 -13.03
N ARG A 146 19.77 5.13 -13.27
CA ARG A 146 19.83 6.16 -12.22
C ARG A 146 18.56 6.19 -11.37
N ILE A 147 17.40 6.29 -12.00
CA ILE A 147 16.11 6.31 -11.28
C ILE A 147 15.89 5.00 -10.51
N SER A 148 16.27 3.86 -11.08
CA SER A 148 16.18 2.58 -10.39
C SER A 148 17.08 2.54 -9.14
N GLY A 149 18.27 3.15 -9.19
CA GLY A 149 19.14 3.33 -8.04
C GLY A 149 18.52 4.20 -6.95
N GLU A 150 17.99 5.37 -7.33
CA GLU A 150 17.33 6.30 -6.38
C GLU A 150 16.14 5.63 -5.66
N ILE A 151 15.31 4.86 -6.37
CA ILE A 151 14.20 4.10 -5.77
C ILE A 151 14.73 3.05 -4.77
N MET A 152 15.82 2.37 -5.11
CA MET A 152 16.40 1.34 -4.24
C MET A 152 16.95 1.94 -2.95
N GLU A 153 17.65 3.07 -3.02
CA GLU A 153 18.14 3.78 -1.83
C GLU A 153 17.00 4.23 -0.91
N MET A 154 15.93 4.78 -1.48
CA MET A 154 14.72 5.15 -0.72
C MET A 154 14.08 3.95 -0.04
N GLN A 155 13.96 2.82 -0.74
CA GLN A 155 13.40 1.59 -0.18
C GLN A 155 14.21 1.09 1.02
N ILE A 156 15.54 1.03 0.88
CA ILE A 156 16.44 0.59 1.96
C ILE A 156 16.33 1.52 3.18
N ALA A 157 16.29 2.83 2.95
CA ALA A 157 16.16 3.81 4.03
C ALA A 157 14.83 3.66 4.79
N LEU A 158 13.72 3.48 4.07
CA LEU A 158 12.40 3.23 4.67
C LEU A 158 12.37 1.91 5.44
N ASP A 159 12.88 0.83 4.86
CA ASP A 159 12.87 -0.49 5.49
C ASP A 159 13.65 -0.47 6.80
N ARG A 160 14.82 0.19 6.80
CA ARG A 160 15.61 0.41 8.02
C ARG A 160 14.81 1.20 9.06
N TYR A 161 14.25 2.35 8.68
CA TYR A 161 13.47 3.17 9.59
C TYR A 161 12.30 2.40 10.22
N ASN A 162 11.54 1.68 9.40
CA ASN A 162 10.38 0.89 9.83
C ASN A 162 10.74 -0.21 10.84
N GLN A 163 11.98 -0.74 10.78
CA GLN A 163 12.46 -1.78 11.66
C GLN A 163 13.13 -1.24 12.93
N THR A 164 13.73 -0.05 12.89
CA THR A 164 14.59 0.44 13.98
C THR A 164 14.02 1.61 14.77
N PHE A 165 13.17 2.44 14.17
CA PHE A 165 12.63 3.62 14.86
C PHE A 165 11.55 3.20 15.86
N LEU A 166 11.61 3.73 17.07
CA LEU A 166 10.64 3.49 18.13
C LEU A 166 9.81 4.74 18.37
N PHE A 167 8.49 4.60 18.35
CA PHE A 167 7.54 5.63 18.78
C PHE A 167 6.67 5.12 19.92
N GLU A 168 6.01 6.05 20.61
CA GLU A 168 5.14 5.77 21.74
C GLU A 168 3.67 5.84 21.32
N ALA A 169 2.89 4.86 21.73
CA ALA A 169 1.43 4.85 21.58
C ALA A 169 0.78 4.61 22.95
N ASP A 170 -0.31 5.32 23.24
CA ASP A 170 -0.99 5.23 24.54
C ASP A 170 -2.12 4.21 24.54
N ILE A 171 -1.72 2.94 24.42
CA ILE A 171 -2.60 1.76 24.40
C ILE A 171 -2.64 1.14 25.79
#